data_AF-A0A1V1NYP2-F1
#
_entry.id   AF-A0A1V1NYP2-F1
#
_cell.length_a   1.000
_cell.length_b   1.000
_cell.length_c   1.000
_cell.angle_alpha   90.00
_cell.angle_beta   90.00
_cell.angle_gamma   90.00
#
_symmetry.space_group_name_H-M   'P 1'
#
loop_
_entity.id
_entity.type
_entity.pdbx_description
1 polymer ?
#
loop_
_entity_poly.entity_id
_entity_poly.type
_entity_poly.pdbx_seq_one_letter_code
_entity_poly.pdbx_strand_id
1 'polypeptide(L)'
;DGNLQNNLDLKIMMKKPIARLSNGQKELVGIARAFMLDTPYVFADEMLRSFNRSTEQIIWKKLLSDNIGIGKTRGLFWITHKERLTKDENIHRILTIENQTIKEVEGDQKNNFDHSAIT
;
A
#
# COMPACT_ATOMS: atom_id res chain seq x y z
N ASP A 1 17.83 -1.02 -7.18
CA ASP A 1 17.75 -2.48 -6.94
C ASP A 1 18.14 -2.99 -5.54
N GLY A 2 19.18 -2.48 -4.87
CA GLY A 2 19.57 -2.94 -3.52
C GLY A 2 18.70 -2.45 -2.35
N ASN A 3 17.87 -1.41 -2.57
CA ASN A 3 17.18 -0.69 -1.50
C ASN A 3 15.89 -1.42 -1.04
N LEU A 4 15.08 -1.93 -1.98
CA LEU A 4 13.83 -2.65 -1.69
C LEU A 4 14.02 -3.93 -0.87
N GLN A 5 15.09 -4.69 -1.09
CA GLN A 5 15.34 -5.97 -0.43
C GLN A 5 15.57 -5.81 1.09
N ASN A 6 16.30 -4.78 1.49
CA ASN A 6 16.50 -4.44 2.90
C ASN A 6 15.24 -3.78 3.48
N ASN A 7 14.55 -2.96 2.69
CA ASN A 7 13.34 -2.29 3.15
C ASN A 7 12.19 -3.26 3.42
N LEU A 8 12.07 -4.40 2.75
CA LEU A 8 11.02 -5.41 3.00
C LEU A 8 11.54 -6.73 3.59
N ASP A 9 12.77 -6.78 4.12
CA ASP A 9 13.37 -7.97 4.76
C ASP A 9 13.31 -9.26 3.90
N LEU A 10 13.41 -9.13 2.58
CA LEU A 10 13.17 -10.23 1.63
C LEU A 10 14.30 -11.27 1.59
N LYS A 11 15.47 -10.97 2.18
CA LYS A 11 16.70 -11.78 2.08
C LYS A 11 16.52 -13.24 2.49
N ILE A 12 15.70 -13.51 3.51
CA ILE A 12 15.45 -14.87 4.01
C ILE A 12 14.56 -15.67 3.03
N MET A 13 13.70 -14.98 2.28
CA MET A 13 12.73 -15.60 1.37
C MET A 13 13.37 -16.02 0.04
N MET A 14 14.43 -15.32 -0.40
CA MET A 14 15.15 -15.64 -1.64
C MET A 14 15.82 -17.01 -1.65
N LYS A 15 16.06 -17.60 -0.47
CA LYS A 15 16.67 -18.93 -0.31
C LYS A 15 15.65 -20.07 -0.32
N LYS A 16 14.36 -19.78 -0.47
CA LYS A 16 13.27 -20.75 -0.43
C LYS A 16 12.50 -20.77 -1.76
N PRO A 17 12.08 -21.95 -2.26
CA PRO A 17 11.13 -22.02 -3.37
C PRO A 17 9.82 -21.31 -3.01
N ILE A 18 9.18 -20.64 -3.98
CA ILE A 18 7.89 -19.93 -3.79
C ILE A 18 6.83 -20.86 -3.17
N ALA A 19 6.81 -22.13 -3.55
CA ALA A 19 5.89 -23.13 -3.02
C ALA A 19 6.03 -23.34 -1.49
N ARG A 20 7.22 -23.09 -0.92
CA ARG A 20 7.53 -23.25 0.52
C ARG A 20 7.39 -21.95 1.32
N LEU A 21 6.96 -20.86 0.69
CA LEU A 21 6.71 -19.59 1.37
C LEU A 21 5.34 -19.61 2.06
N SER A 22 5.24 -18.99 3.24
CA SER A 22 3.95 -18.73 3.87
C SER A 22 3.12 -17.73 3.05
N ASN A 23 1.83 -17.60 3.33
CA ASN A 23 0.97 -16.65 2.61
C ASN A 23 1.47 -15.21 2.73
N GLY A 24 1.88 -14.77 3.93
CA GLY A 24 2.48 -13.45 4.11
C GLY A 24 3.80 -13.27 3.35
N GLN A 25 4.62 -14.31 3.25
CA GLN A 25 5.85 -14.26 2.46
C GLN A 25 5.57 -14.15 0.96
N LYS A 26 4.60 -14.90 0.43
CA LYS A 26 4.15 -14.81 -0.96
C LYS A 26 3.59 -13.41 -1.27
N GLU A 27 2.80 -12.87 -0.35
CA GLU A 27 2.23 -11.54 -0.48
C GLU A 27 3.32 -10.45 -0.47
N LEU A 28 4.31 -10.55 0.42
CA LEU A 28 5.43 -9.60 0.47
C LEU A 28 6.27 -9.64 -0.82
N VAL A 29 6.45 -10.81 -1.42
CA VAL A 29 7.09 -10.94 -2.75
C VAL A 29 6.24 -10.26 -3.83
N GLY A 30 4.91 -10.41 -3.79
CA GLY A 30 4.00 -9.72 -4.70
C GLY A 30 4.07 -8.19 -4.58
N ILE A 31 4.06 -7.69 -3.35
CA ILE A 31 4.24 -6.26 -3.04
C ILE A 31 5.59 -5.77 -3.58
N ALA A 32 6.68 -6.46 -3.22
CA ALA A 32 8.01 -6.10 -3.70
C ALA A 32 8.08 -6.05 -5.23
N ARG A 33 7.49 -7.04 -5.91
CA ARG A 33 7.42 -7.08 -7.37
C ARG A 33 6.67 -5.86 -7.95
N ALA A 34 5.56 -5.45 -7.35
CA ALA A 34 4.82 -4.27 -7.80
C ALA A 34 5.67 -2.99 -7.69
N PHE A 35 6.43 -2.84 -6.60
CA PHE A 35 7.23 -1.64 -6.34
C PHE A 35 8.64 -1.63 -6.96
N MET A 36 9.08 -2.76 -7.52
CA MET A 36 10.28 -2.85 -8.36
C MET A 36 10.08 -2.23 -9.75
N LEU A 37 8.84 -2.15 -10.21
CA LEU A 37 8.53 -1.45 -11.45
C LEU A 37 8.59 0.07 -11.20
N ASP A 38 9.17 0.80 -12.12
CA ASP A 38 9.17 2.27 -12.08
C ASP A 38 7.81 2.79 -12.58
N THR A 39 6.79 2.66 -11.75
CA THR A 39 5.42 3.11 -12.07
C THR A 39 4.99 4.26 -11.16
N PRO A 40 4.34 5.31 -11.72
CA PRO A 40 3.85 6.43 -10.92
C PRO A 40 2.63 6.06 -10.08
N TYR A 41 1.90 5.01 -10.44
CA TYR A 41 0.72 4.54 -9.72
C TYR A 41 0.80 3.04 -9.45
N VAL A 42 0.29 2.64 -8.29
CA VAL A 42 0.14 1.24 -7.88
C VAL A 42 -1.32 1.00 -7.51
N PHE A 43 -1.93 -0.02 -8.12
CA PHE A 43 -3.26 -0.51 -7.78
C PHE A 43 -3.13 -1.77 -6.95
N ALA A 44 -3.67 -1.74 -5.73
CA ALA A 44 -3.53 -2.78 -4.75
C ALA A 44 -4.90 -3.31 -4.34
N ASP A 45 -5.13 -4.60 -4.55
CA ASP A 45 -6.35 -5.31 -4.13
C ASP A 45 -6.04 -6.17 -2.90
N GLU A 46 -6.67 -5.85 -1.78
CA GLU A 46 -6.52 -6.55 -0.49
C GLU A 46 -5.06 -6.76 -0.05
N MET A 47 -4.20 -5.76 -0.28
CA MET A 47 -2.81 -5.76 0.20
C MET A 47 -2.76 -5.81 1.73
N LEU A 48 -1.64 -6.31 2.27
CA LEU A 48 -1.38 -6.54 3.68
C LEU A 48 -2.40 -7.44 4.40
N ARG A 49 -3.13 -8.30 3.69
CA ARG A 49 -4.16 -9.16 4.26
C ARG A 49 -3.62 -10.30 5.12
N SER A 50 -2.43 -10.81 4.82
CA SER A 50 -1.86 -11.99 5.50
C SER A 50 -1.10 -11.68 6.80
N PHE A 51 -1.11 -10.42 7.26
CA PHE A 51 -0.30 -9.97 8.39
C PHE A 51 -1.15 -9.62 9.62
N ASN A 52 -0.57 -9.85 10.79
CA ASN A 52 -1.11 -9.28 12.02
C ASN A 52 -0.85 -7.76 12.07
N ARG A 53 -1.51 -7.08 13.01
CA ARG A 53 -1.49 -5.60 13.12
C ARG A 53 -0.08 -5.03 13.25
N SER A 54 0.78 -5.62 14.08
CA SER A 54 2.13 -5.08 14.30
C SER A 54 3.00 -5.21 13.04
N THR A 55 2.92 -6.36 12.35
CA THR A 55 3.67 -6.60 11.11
C THR A 55 3.15 -5.73 9.97
N GLU A 56 1.83 -5.59 9.84
CA GLU A 56 1.19 -4.69 8.88
C GLU A 56 1.70 -3.25 9.03
N GLN A 57 1.72 -2.71 10.25
CA GLN A 57 2.21 -1.35 10.51
C GLN A 57 3.68 -1.17 10.14
N ILE A 58 4.51 -2.19 10.40
CA ILE A 58 5.93 -2.16 10.03
C ILE A 58 6.07 -2.10 8.50
N ILE A 59 5.36 -2.96 7.78
CA ILE A 59 5.41 -2.99 6.30
C ILE A 59 4.85 -1.70 5.72
N TRP A 60 3.72 -1.20 6.24
CA TRP A 60 3.12 0.06 5.80
C TRP A 60 4.09 1.24 5.92
N LYS A 61 4.79 1.39 7.06
CA LYS A 61 5.84 2.42 7.23
C LYS A 61 6.97 2.28 6.21
N LYS A 62 7.35 1.06 5.86
CA LYS A 62 8.36 0.79 4.82
C LYS A 62 7.87 1.23 3.44
N LEU A 63 6.59 1.04 3.12
CA LEU A 63 5.98 1.52 1.87
C LEU A 63 5.89 3.04 1.77
N LEU A 64 5.72 3.73 2.90
CA LEU A 64 5.72 5.20 2.97
C LEU A 64 7.12 5.84 2.94
N SER A 65 8.18 5.04 3.16
CA SER A 65 9.56 5.55 3.17
C SER A 65 9.96 6.11 1.80
N ASP A 66 10.91 7.06 1.76
CA ASP A 66 11.36 7.71 0.51
C ASP A 66 11.91 6.74 -0.54
N ASN A 67 12.36 5.56 -0.10
CA ASN A 67 12.83 4.51 -1.00
C ASN A 67 11.72 3.86 -1.82
N ILE A 68 10.48 3.82 -1.31
CA ILE A 68 9.30 3.31 -2.01
C ILE A 68 8.42 4.46 -2.49
N GLY A 69 8.17 5.43 -1.62
CA GLY A 69 7.63 6.73 -1.94
C GLY A 69 6.13 6.78 -2.14
N ILE A 70 5.35 5.86 -1.56
CA ILE A 70 3.89 5.98 -1.56
C ILE A 70 3.48 7.30 -0.90
N GLY A 71 2.60 8.05 -1.59
CA GLY A 71 2.13 9.35 -1.15
C GLY A 71 3.10 10.51 -1.42
N LYS A 72 4.28 10.23 -2.00
CA LYS A 72 5.29 11.25 -2.36
C LYS A 72 5.66 11.20 -3.83
N THR A 73 6.28 10.11 -4.26
CA THR A 73 6.72 9.89 -5.65
C THR A 73 5.83 8.91 -6.41
N ARG A 74 5.00 8.15 -5.68
CA ARG A 74 4.06 7.17 -6.23
C ARG A 74 2.68 7.32 -5.61
N GLY A 75 1.64 7.25 -6.42
CA GLY A 75 0.26 7.14 -5.98
C GLY A 75 -0.13 5.70 -5.66
N LEU A 76 -0.98 5.50 -4.66
CA LEU A 76 -1.56 4.20 -4.30
C LEU A 76 -3.07 4.28 -4.40
N PHE A 77 -3.67 3.41 -5.21
CA PHE A 77 -5.10 3.11 -5.15
C PHE A 77 -5.26 1.76 -4.46
N TRP A 78 -5.91 1.74 -3.30
CA TRP A 78 -5.99 0.54 -2.46
C TRP A 78 -7.44 0.18 -2.14
N ILE A 79 -7.83 -1.03 -2.52
CA ILE A 79 -9.09 -1.66 -2.14
C ILE A 79 -8.84 -2.48 -0.88
N THR A 80 -9.55 -2.16 0.21
CA THR A 80 -9.42 -2.91 1.46
C THR A 80 -10.63 -2.76 2.38
N HIS A 81 -10.87 -3.79 3.20
CA HIS A 81 -11.76 -3.73 4.35
C HIS A 81 -11.05 -3.28 5.66
N LYS A 82 -9.80 -2.78 5.59
CA LYS A 82 -9.00 -2.41 6.76
C LYS A 82 -9.25 -0.98 7.24
N GLU A 83 -10.33 -0.78 8.00
CA GLU A 83 -10.71 0.53 8.55
C GLU A 83 -9.60 1.25 9.34
N ARG A 84 -8.74 0.53 10.07
CA ARG A 84 -7.70 1.19 10.89
C ARG A 84 -6.71 2.07 10.11
N LEU A 85 -6.52 1.79 8.83
CA LEU A 85 -5.56 2.52 7.99
C LEU A 85 -6.17 3.80 7.44
N THR A 86 -7.51 3.93 7.41
CA THR A 86 -8.19 5.14 6.95
C THR A 86 -7.86 6.38 7.77
N LYS A 87 -7.34 6.20 9.00
CA LYS A 87 -6.91 7.29 9.88
C LYS A 87 -5.45 7.71 9.64
N ASP A 88 -4.74 7.06 8.74
CA ASP A 88 -3.36 7.41 8.42
C ASP A 88 -3.32 8.70 7.59
N GLU A 89 -2.49 9.65 7.98
CA GLU A 89 -2.39 10.96 7.32
C GLU A 89 -1.83 10.89 5.90
N ASN A 90 -1.23 9.77 5.50
CA ASN A 90 -0.76 9.53 4.14
C ASN A 90 -1.88 9.01 3.23
N ILE A 91 -3.09 8.79 3.74
CA ILE A 91 -4.28 8.50 2.95
C ILE A 91 -4.98 9.81 2.62
N HIS A 92 -4.84 10.22 1.37
CA HIS A 92 -5.34 11.52 0.90
C HIS A 92 -6.84 11.51 0.59
N ARG A 93 -7.41 10.37 0.18
CA ARG A 93 -8.83 10.21 -0.15
C ARG A 93 -9.34 8.84 0.25
N ILE A 94 -10.59 8.78 0.69
CA ILE A 94 -11.27 7.54 1.09
C ILE A 94 -12.61 7.49 0.35
N LEU A 95 -12.80 6.41 -0.39
CA LEU A 95 -14.04 6.11 -1.09
C LEU A 95 -14.68 4.88 -0.44
N THR A 96 -15.96 4.97 -0.10
CA THR A 96 -16.77 3.83 0.34
C THR A 96 -17.66 3.35 -0.79
N ILE A 97 -17.89 2.04 -0.85
CA ILE A 97 -18.82 1.42 -1.81
C ILE A 97 -20.01 0.88 -1.03
N GLU A 98 -21.18 1.45 -1.26
CA GLU A 98 -22.43 1.08 -0.60
C GLU A 98 -23.53 0.95 -1.65
N ASN A 99 -24.27 -0.17 -1.65
CA ASN A 99 -25.39 -0.39 -2.57
C ASN A 99 -25.03 -0.11 -4.04
N GLN A 100 -23.88 -0.63 -4.49
CA GLN A 100 -23.33 -0.42 -5.84
C GLN A 100 -23.04 1.05 -6.20
N THR A 101 -23.00 1.94 -5.20
CA THR A 101 -22.70 3.35 -5.34
C THR A 101 -21.38 3.67 -4.65
N ILE A 102 -20.53 4.44 -5.30
CA ILE A 102 -19.30 4.97 -4.70
C ILE A 102 -19.61 6.32 -4.06
N LYS A 103 -19.24 6.47 -2.78
CA LYS A 103 -19.35 7.72 -2.04
C LYS A 103 -17.98 8.12 -1.53
N GLU A 104 -17.66 9.40 -1.60
CA GLU A 104 -16.50 9.94 -0.89
C GLU A 104 -16.88 10.20 0.57
N VAL A 105 -16.00 9.85 1.51
CA VAL A 105 -16.24 10.14 2.92
C VAL A 105 -16.02 11.63 3.17
N GLU A 106 -17.05 12.35 3.60
CA GLU A 106 -16.94 13.77 3.95
C GLU A 106 -16.26 13.95 5.33
N GLY A 107 -15.01 14.46 5.35
CA GLY A 107 -14.23 14.92 6.52
C GLY A 107 -13.35 13.86 7.20
N ASP A 108 -12.11 14.11 7.67
CA ASP A 108 -11.40 15.35 8.05
C ASP A 108 -10.50 15.95 6.95
N GLN A 109 -10.39 17.28 6.97
CA GLN A 109 -9.42 18.03 6.18
C GLN A 109 -7.97 17.65 6.54
N LYS A 110 -7.28 17.00 5.61
CA LYS A 110 -5.84 17.22 5.41
C LYS A 110 -5.58 17.30 3.90
N ASN A 111 -5.63 18.55 3.43
CA ASN A 111 -5.31 19.06 2.09
C ASN A 111 -6.53 19.38 1.22
N ASN A 112 -6.84 20.69 1.17
CA ASN A 112 -7.43 21.35 0.01
C ASN A 112 -6.62 20.96 -1.24
N PHE A 113 -7.07 19.91 -1.94
CA PHE A 113 -6.66 19.71 -3.32
C PHE A 113 -7.58 20.54 -4.20
N ASP A 114 -6.98 21.41 -4.99
CA ASP A 114 -7.68 22.18 -6.00
C ASP A 114 -8.35 21.22 -7.00
N HIS A 115 -9.69 21.20 -6.97
CA HIS A 115 -10.50 20.42 -7.88
C HIS A 115 -10.51 21.00 -9.31
N SER A 116 -9.89 22.15 -9.56
CA SER A 116 -9.83 22.77 -10.89
C SER A 116 -8.87 22.08 -11.87
N ALA A 117 -8.02 21.15 -11.41
CA ALA A 117 -7.06 20.45 -12.28
C ALA A 117 -7.68 19.27 -13.05
N ILE A 118 -8.93 18.92 -12.76
CA ILE A 118 -9.68 17.86 -13.44
C ILE A 118 -10.95 18.49 -14.00
N THR A 119 -10.81 19.34 -15.01
CA THR A 119 -11.89 19.70 -15.94
C THR A 119 -11.28 19.91 -17.32
#